data_AF-A0A8T0MRD9-F1
#
_entry.id   AF-A0A8T0MRD9-F1
#
_cell.length_a   1.000
_cell.length_b   1.000
_cell.length_c   1.000
_cell.angle_alpha   90.00
_cell.angle_beta   90.00
_cell.angle_gamma   90.00
#
_symmetry.space_group_name_H-M   'P 1'
#
loop_
_entity.id
_entity.type
_entity.pdbx_description
1 polymer ?
#
loop_
_entity_poly.entity_id
_entity_poly.type
_entity_poly.pdbx_seq_one_letter_code
_entity_poly.pdbx_strand_id
1 'polypeptide(L)'
;MAAPPPAPPPTLKPEIGPDGLARDSPVIAYTEKVILEEQLQLKKYIQDNYSKIREVEKELENLTFEMKLTAGPKKAALEHLRKKIEMSTEKIRLAKVKEEQAKKAWEAAAQVVKDEEDAKQKLCDDLNHLVEESAATQYTRLEELKKRLESLNPSRASVDVSGVNTIQHATTTSVPHPPLLGSSKDLQSLKRREDHQTQEGGVV
;
A
#
# COMPACT_ATOMS: atom_id res chain seq x y z
N MET A 1 90.98 30.43 -32.82
CA MET A 1 91.53 29.49 -31.82
C MET A 1 90.59 28.30 -31.74
N ALA A 2 91.14 27.09 -31.92
CA ALA A 2 90.37 25.84 -31.94
C ALA A 2 90.09 25.35 -30.51
N ALA A 3 88.88 24.86 -30.25
CA ALA A 3 88.56 24.16 -29.02
C ALA A 3 89.16 22.74 -29.06
N PRO A 4 89.89 22.30 -28.02
CA PRO A 4 90.46 20.96 -27.99
C PRO A 4 89.35 19.89 -27.92
N PRO A 5 89.52 18.74 -28.60
CA PRO A 5 88.55 17.66 -28.58
C PRO A 5 88.36 17.10 -27.16
N PRO A 6 87.15 16.60 -26.81
CA PRO A 6 86.89 16.00 -25.51
C PRO A 6 87.84 14.82 -25.27
N ALA A 7 88.44 14.78 -24.07
CA ALA A 7 89.39 13.75 -23.71
C ALA A 7 88.76 12.35 -23.88
N PRO A 8 89.49 11.40 -24.50
CA PRO A 8 88.98 10.04 -24.66
C PRO A 8 88.67 9.42 -23.29
N PRO A 9 87.61 8.59 -23.18
CA PRO A 9 87.27 7.94 -21.92
C PRO A 9 88.48 7.16 -21.39
N PRO A 10 88.73 7.16 -20.07
CA PRO A 10 89.86 6.45 -19.49
C PRO A 10 89.80 4.99 -19.91
N THR A 11 90.78 4.59 -20.72
CA THR A 11 90.88 3.22 -21.23
C THR A 11 91.31 2.36 -20.05
N LEU A 12 90.33 1.68 -19.42
CA LEU A 12 90.59 0.68 -18.38
C LEU A 12 91.31 -0.49 -19.04
N LYS A 13 92.64 -0.43 -19.05
CA LYS A 13 93.48 -1.52 -19.55
C LYS A 13 93.26 -2.73 -18.64
N PRO A 14 93.02 -3.94 -19.19
CA PRO A 14 92.93 -5.14 -18.39
C PRO A 14 94.20 -5.31 -17.54
N GLU A 15 94.04 -5.64 -16.26
CA GLU A 15 95.17 -5.85 -15.35
C GLU A 15 95.78 -7.21 -15.69
N ILE A 16 96.95 -7.23 -16.35
CA ILE A 16 97.58 -8.47 -16.79
C ILE A 16 98.27 -9.13 -15.58
N GLY A 17 97.80 -10.31 -15.20
CA GLY A 17 98.35 -11.09 -14.10
C GLY A 17 99.77 -11.59 -14.39
N PRO A 18 100.50 -12.09 -13.38
CA PRO A 18 101.85 -12.65 -13.53
C PRO A 18 101.91 -13.90 -14.43
N ASP A 19 100.76 -14.46 -14.78
CA ASP A 19 100.53 -15.55 -15.73
C ASP A 19 100.34 -15.08 -17.18
N GLY A 20 100.36 -13.77 -17.45
CA GLY A 20 100.15 -13.19 -18.78
C GLY A 20 98.68 -13.14 -19.21
N LEU A 21 97.75 -13.48 -18.31
CA LEU A 21 96.32 -13.46 -18.58
C LEU A 21 95.71 -12.11 -18.18
N ALA A 22 94.85 -11.58 -19.04
CA ALA A 22 94.07 -10.38 -18.73
C ALA A 22 93.10 -10.68 -17.58
N ARG A 23 93.21 -9.95 -16.47
CA ARG A 23 92.25 -10.00 -15.35
C ARG A 23 91.30 -8.81 -15.44
N ASP A 24 90.02 -9.10 -15.30
CA ASP A 24 89.00 -8.08 -15.23
C ASP A 24 89.12 -7.33 -13.90
N SER A 25 88.98 -6.00 -13.98
CA SER A 25 88.91 -5.17 -12.78
C SER A 25 87.74 -5.65 -11.91
N PRO A 26 87.93 -5.89 -10.59
CA PRO A 26 86.86 -6.37 -9.71
C PRO A 26 85.59 -5.52 -9.76
N VAL A 27 85.73 -4.21 -10.01
CA VAL A 27 84.63 -3.26 -10.17
C VAL A 27 83.85 -3.51 -11.47
N ILE A 28 84.54 -3.82 -12.57
CA ILE A 28 83.92 -4.12 -13.87
C ILE A 28 83.14 -5.43 -13.76
N ALA A 29 83.76 -6.50 -13.25
CA ALA A 29 83.12 -7.79 -13.07
C ALA A 29 81.88 -7.72 -12.15
N TYR A 30 81.96 -6.93 -11.07
CA TYR A 30 80.82 -6.69 -10.19
C TYR A 30 79.68 -5.93 -10.90
N THR A 31 80.01 -4.88 -11.64
CA THR A 31 79.02 -4.07 -12.36
C THR A 31 78.33 -4.91 -13.45
N GLU A 32 79.08 -5.73 -14.17
CA GLU A 32 78.56 -6.61 -15.22
C GLU A 32 77.61 -7.68 -14.64
N LYS A 33 77.95 -8.22 -13.47
CA LYS A 33 77.05 -9.11 -12.72
C LYS A 33 75.73 -8.43 -12.36
N VAL A 34 75.76 -7.20 -11.83
CA VAL A 34 74.55 -6.44 -11.46
C VAL A 34 73.67 -6.19 -12.70
N ILE A 35 74.27 -5.78 -13.82
CA ILE A 35 73.55 -5.56 -15.08
C ILE A 35 72.88 -6.85 -15.57
N LEU A 36 73.57 -7.99 -15.49
CA LEU A 36 72.99 -9.29 -15.89
C LEU A 36 71.82 -9.69 -14.99
N GLU A 37 71.90 -9.46 -13.68
CA GLU A 37 70.81 -9.71 -12.74
C GLU A 37 69.60 -8.81 -13.03
N GLU A 38 69.80 -7.51 -13.27
CA GLU A 38 68.73 -6.58 -13.64
C GLU A 38 68.08 -6.94 -14.98
N GLN A 39 68.87 -7.33 -15.98
CA GLN A 39 68.37 -7.79 -17.27
C GLN A 39 67.54 -9.07 -17.14
N LEU A 40 67.96 -10.00 -16.28
CA LEU A 40 67.20 -11.22 -15.99
C LEU A 40 65.86 -10.87 -15.31
N GLN A 41 65.89 -9.97 -14.32
CA GLN A 41 64.68 -9.52 -13.62
C GLN A 41 63.71 -8.79 -14.55
N LEU A 42 64.22 -7.93 -15.45
CA LEU A 42 63.41 -7.23 -16.43
C LEU A 42 62.73 -8.20 -17.40
N LYS A 43 63.45 -9.20 -17.92
CA LYS A 43 62.88 -10.25 -18.78
C LYS A 43 61.76 -11.01 -18.07
N LYS A 44 61.97 -11.38 -16.81
CA LYS A 44 60.94 -12.04 -15.99
C LYS A 44 59.72 -11.15 -15.80
N TYR A 45 59.92 -9.88 -15.44
CA TYR A 45 58.84 -8.92 -15.27
C TYR A 45 58.01 -8.74 -16.55
N ILE A 46 58.68 -8.62 -17.69
CA ILE A 46 58.03 -8.51 -19.00
C ILE A 46 57.21 -9.77 -19.30
N GLN A 47 57.81 -10.96 -19.12
CA GLN A 47 57.12 -12.24 -19.33
C GLN A 47 55.88 -12.39 -18.43
N ASP A 48 55.99 -12.03 -17.15
CA ASP A 48 54.90 -12.08 -16.19
C ASP A 48 53.77 -11.10 -16.60
N ASN A 49 54.11 -9.89 -17.04
CA ASN A 49 53.11 -8.93 -17.53
C ASN A 49 52.40 -9.41 -18.80
N TYR A 50 53.13 -9.95 -19.78
CA TYR A 50 52.51 -10.52 -20.98
C TYR A 50 51.64 -11.75 -20.68
N SER A 51 51.96 -12.51 -19.63
CA SER A 51 51.13 -13.63 -19.19
C SER A 51 49.83 -13.12 -18.56
N LYS A 52 49.92 -12.12 -17.68
CA LYS A 52 48.75 -11.47 -17.05
C LYS A 52 47.83 -10.80 -18.08
N ILE A 53 48.39 -10.09 -19.06
CA ILE A 53 47.60 -9.46 -20.12
C ILE A 53 46.80 -10.52 -20.87
N ARG A 54 47.43 -11.64 -21.24
CA ARG A 54 46.75 -12.74 -21.94
C ARG A 54 45.66 -13.41 -21.11
N GLU A 55 45.85 -13.55 -19.81
CA GLU A 55 44.82 -14.06 -18.91
C GLU A 55 43.58 -13.14 -18.89
N VAL A 56 43.80 -11.83 -18.76
CA VAL A 56 42.72 -10.82 -18.79
C VAL A 56 42.02 -10.79 -20.15
N GLU A 57 42.77 -10.82 -21.25
CA GLU A 57 42.19 -10.87 -22.61
C GLU A 57 41.28 -12.08 -22.79
N LYS A 58 41.71 -13.25 -22.29
CA LYS A 58 40.91 -14.48 -22.32
C LYS A 58 39.64 -14.37 -21.47
N GLU A 59 39.74 -13.77 -20.29
CA GLU A 59 38.58 -13.55 -19.42
C GLU A 59 37.56 -12.59 -20.06
N LEU A 60 38.04 -11.51 -20.70
CA LEU A 60 37.20 -10.56 -21.44
C LEU A 60 36.51 -11.22 -22.64
N GLU A 61 37.20 -12.09 -23.37
CA GLU A 61 36.61 -12.84 -24.47
C GLU A 61 35.52 -13.80 -23.95
N ASN A 62 35.80 -14.52 -22.86
CA ASN A 62 34.83 -15.41 -22.23
C ASN A 62 33.58 -14.65 -21.76
N LEU A 63 33.77 -13.52 -21.06
CA LEU A 63 32.66 -12.68 -20.59
C LEU A 63 31.81 -12.14 -21.76
N THR A 64 32.47 -11.72 -22.84
CA THR A 64 31.80 -11.25 -24.06
C THR A 64 30.97 -12.37 -24.70
N PHE A 65 31.49 -13.59 -24.69
CA PHE A 65 30.78 -14.76 -25.22
C PHE A 65 29.55 -15.11 -24.37
N GLU A 66 29.68 -15.12 -23.04
CA GLU A 66 28.56 -15.35 -22.11
C GLU A 66 27.45 -14.30 -22.28
N MET A 67 27.82 -13.02 -22.43
CA MET A 67 26.86 -11.95 -22.71
C MET A 67 26.09 -12.20 -24.02
N LYS A 68 26.75 -12.68 -25.07
CA LYS A 68 26.10 -12.99 -26.35
C LYS A 68 25.17 -14.20 -26.24
N LEU A 69 25.58 -15.26 -25.56
CA LEU A 69 24.74 -16.45 -25.34
C LEU A 69 23.47 -16.14 -24.56
N THR A 70 23.56 -15.25 -23.57
CA THR A 70 22.44 -14.91 -22.69
C THR A 70 21.57 -13.75 -23.21
N ALA A 71 22.01 -13.03 -24.24
CA ALA A 71 21.28 -11.90 -24.80
C ALA A 71 19.87 -12.26 -25.28
N GLY A 72 19.70 -13.40 -25.95
CA GLY A 72 18.41 -13.88 -26.44
C GLY A 72 17.42 -14.19 -25.32
N PRO A 73 17.74 -15.14 -24.42
CA PRO A 73 16.88 -15.48 -23.28
C PRO A 73 16.54 -14.28 -22.38
N LYS A 74 17.52 -13.40 -22.11
CA LYS A 74 17.30 -12.18 -21.32
C LYS A 74 16.33 -11.23 -22.01
N LYS A 75 16.49 -11.00 -23.32
CA LYS A 75 15.58 -10.15 -24.10
C LYS A 75 14.16 -10.73 -24.14
N ALA A 76 14.03 -12.04 -24.33
CA ALA A 76 12.73 -12.72 -24.34
C ALA A 76 12.00 -12.60 -23.00
N ALA A 77 12.71 -12.78 -21.88
CA ALA A 77 12.15 -12.62 -20.54
C ALA A 77 11.68 -11.17 -20.29
N LEU A 78 12.49 -10.17 -20.66
CA LEU A 78 12.12 -8.76 -20.55
C LEU A 78 10.89 -8.41 -21.38
N GLU A 79 10.82 -8.89 -22.63
CA GLU A 79 9.68 -8.66 -23.51
C GLU A 79 8.40 -9.33 -22.99
N HIS A 80 8.51 -10.54 -22.43
CA HIS A 80 7.38 -11.22 -21.80
C HIS A 80 6.85 -10.44 -20.58
N LEU A 81 7.73 -9.91 -19.73
CA LEU A 81 7.33 -9.07 -18.60
C LEU A 81 6.67 -7.78 -19.07
N ARG A 82 7.22 -7.13 -20.11
CA ARG A 82 6.62 -5.94 -20.73
C ARG A 82 5.18 -6.21 -21.18
N LYS A 83 4.95 -7.30 -21.93
CA LYS A 83 3.61 -7.70 -22.38
C LYS A 83 2.66 -7.99 -21.21
N LYS A 84 3.15 -8.66 -20.16
CA LYS A 84 2.35 -8.89 -18.94
C LYS A 84 1.93 -7.58 -18.27
N ILE A 85 2.81 -6.59 -18.19
CA ILE A 85 2.51 -5.27 -17.63
C ILE A 85 1.46 -4.55 -18.48
N GLU A 86 1.60 -4.58 -19.80
CA GLU A 86 0.63 -3.95 -20.72
C GLU A 86 -0.77 -4.58 -20.58
N MET A 87 -0.86 -5.92 -20.59
CA MET A 87 -2.13 -6.61 -20.36
C MET A 87 -2.73 -6.30 -18.98
N SER A 88 -1.91 -6.26 -17.93
CA SER A 88 -2.35 -5.91 -16.58
C SER A 88 -2.90 -4.49 -16.51
N THR A 89 -2.23 -3.55 -17.17
CA THR A 89 -2.63 -2.13 -17.25
C THR A 89 -3.99 -1.98 -17.92
N GLU A 90 -4.23 -2.69 -19.02
CA GLU A 90 -5.53 -2.66 -19.71
C GLU A 90 -6.64 -3.30 -18.86
N LYS A 91 -6.36 -4.39 -18.15
CA LYS A 91 -7.32 -4.98 -17.19
C LYS A 91 -7.69 -4.01 -16.08
N ILE A 92 -6.70 -3.29 -15.53
CA ILE A 92 -6.94 -2.26 -14.50
C ILE A 92 -7.82 -1.14 -15.07
N ARG A 93 -7.55 -0.68 -16.29
CA ARG A 93 -8.36 0.35 -16.95
C ARG A 93 -9.83 -0.06 -17.08
N LEU A 94 -10.09 -1.29 -17.55
CA LEU A 94 -11.44 -1.84 -17.68
C LEU A 94 -12.13 -2.00 -16.32
N ALA A 95 -11.39 -2.44 -15.29
CA ALA A 95 -11.91 -2.56 -13.94
C ALA A 95 -12.32 -1.20 -13.37
N LYS A 96 -11.49 -0.16 -13.54
CA LYS A 96 -11.81 1.21 -13.11
C LYS A 96 -13.06 1.79 -13.77
N VAL A 97 -13.25 1.54 -15.07
CA VAL A 97 -14.48 1.97 -15.75
C VAL A 97 -15.71 1.31 -15.14
N LYS A 98 -15.63 0.01 -14.81
CA LYS A 98 -16.73 -0.71 -14.14
C LYS A 98 -16.96 -0.21 -12.71
N GLU A 99 -15.89 0.06 -11.97
CA GLU A 99 -15.93 0.65 -10.64
C GLU A 99 -16.69 2.00 -10.65
N GLU A 100 -16.32 2.91 -11.55
CA GLU A 100 -16.98 4.21 -11.69
C GLU A 100 -18.46 4.09 -12.08
N GLN A 101 -18.80 3.15 -12.97
CA GLN A 101 -20.21 2.89 -13.31
C GLN A 101 -21.01 2.36 -12.11
N ALA A 102 -20.44 1.42 -11.36
CA ALA A 102 -21.08 0.87 -10.16
C ALA A 102 -21.26 1.95 -9.09
N LYS A 103 -20.25 2.80 -8.90
CA LYS A 103 -20.30 3.94 -7.98
C LYS A 103 -21.43 4.91 -8.35
N LYS A 104 -21.53 5.30 -9.62
CA LYS A 104 -22.60 6.18 -10.10
C LYS A 104 -23.99 5.58 -9.88
N ALA A 105 -24.15 4.28 -10.14
CA ALA A 105 -25.42 3.59 -9.90
C ALA A 105 -25.77 3.54 -8.40
N TRP A 106 -24.77 3.28 -7.55
CA TRP A 106 -24.94 3.31 -6.10
C TRP A 106 -25.31 4.69 -5.58
N GLU A 107 -24.64 5.76 -6.05
CA GLU A 107 -24.96 7.14 -5.67
C GLU A 107 -26.40 7.52 -6.05
N ALA A 108 -26.84 7.14 -7.26
CA ALA A 108 -28.21 7.36 -7.70
C ALA A 108 -29.23 6.62 -6.82
N ALA A 109 -28.97 5.34 -6.50
CA ALA A 109 -29.83 4.55 -5.63
C ALA A 109 -29.88 5.13 -4.20
N ALA A 110 -28.74 5.57 -3.67
CA ALA A 110 -28.66 6.20 -2.35
C ALA A 110 -29.43 7.51 -2.28
N GLN A 111 -29.40 8.32 -3.36
CA GLN A 111 -30.19 9.54 -3.43
C GLN A 111 -31.70 9.25 -3.40
N VAL A 112 -32.17 8.23 -4.13
CA VAL A 112 -33.59 7.83 -4.10
C VAL A 112 -34.02 7.41 -2.70
N VAL A 113 -33.22 6.62 -1.99
CA VAL A 113 -33.53 6.23 -0.61
C VAL A 113 -33.67 7.46 0.28
N LYS A 114 -32.73 8.41 0.18
CA LYS A 114 -32.77 9.65 0.94
C LYS A 114 -34.04 10.47 0.63
N ASP A 115 -34.38 10.63 -0.65
CA ASP A 115 -35.57 11.39 -1.06
C ASP A 115 -36.86 10.77 -0.50
N GLU A 116 -36.96 9.43 -0.48
CA GLU A 116 -38.07 8.70 0.12
C GLU A 116 -38.10 8.81 1.65
N GLU A 117 -36.93 8.80 2.31
CA GLU A 117 -36.83 9.03 3.76
C GLU A 117 -37.28 10.44 4.13
N ASP A 118 -36.87 11.45 3.37
CA ASP A 118 -37.27 12.85 3.56
C ASP A 118 -38.78 13.04 3.29
N ALA A 119 -39.32 12.41 2.24
CA ALA A 119 -40.76 12.44 1.95
C ALA A 119 -41.58 11.78 3.08
N LYS A 120 -41.13 10.63 3.57
CA LYS A 120 -41.74 9.95 4.72
C LYS A 120 -41.70 10.83 5.96
N GLN A 121 -40.58 11.48 6.25
CA GLN A 121 -40.45 12.34 7.43
C GLN A 121 -41.48 13.49 7.38
N LYS A 122 -41.64 14.14 6.22
CA LYS A 122 -42.66 15.17 6.04
C LYS A 122 -44.08 14.66 6.32
N LEU A 123 -44.42 13.47 5.82
CA LEU A 123 -45.73 12.87 6.08
C LEU A 123 -45.94 12.56 7.57
N CYS A 124 -44.90 12.13 8.27
CA CYS A 124 -44.96 11.93 9.72
C CYS A 124 -45.20 13.25 10.46
N ASP A 125 -44.53 14.32 10.05
CA ASP A 125 -44.68 15.65 10.63
C ASP A 125 -46.09 16.21 10.37
N ASP A 126 -46.59 16.12 9.14
CA ASP A 126 -47.95 16.54 8.76
C ASP A 126 -49.03 15.75 9.53
N LEU A 127 -48.85 14.44 9.71
CA LEU A 127 -49.75 13.60 10.50
C LEU A 127 -49.77 14.03 11.96
N ASN A 128 -48.60 14.28 12.56
CA ASN A 128 -48.50 14.74 13.94
C ASN A 128 -49.22 16.08 14.11
N HIS A 129 -49.01 17.03 13.20
CA HIS A 129 -49.72 18.31 13.22
C HIS A 129 -51.24 18.13 13.11
N LEU A 130 -51.73 17.30 12.20
CA LEU A 130 -53.16 17.05 12.07
C LEU A 130 -53.77 16.44 13.34
N VAL A 131 -53.05 15.53 14.01
CA VAL A 131 -53.48 14.93 15.27
C VAL A 131 -53.55 15.98 16.38
N GLU A 132 -52.53 16.84 16.48
CA GLU A 132 -52.48 17.93 17.46
C GLU A 132 -53.61 18.96 17.24
N GLU A 133 -53.82 19.41 16.00
CA GLU A 133 -54.88 20.35 15.63
C GLU A 133 -56.27 19.76 15.88
N SER A 134 -56.49 18.49 15.56
CA SER A 134 -57.74 17.79 15.82
C SER A 134 -58.00 17.66 17.31
N ALA A 135 -56.99 17.28 18.10
CA ALA A 135 -57.10 17.21 19.55
C ALA A 135 -57.43 18.59 20.14
N ALA A 136 -56.71 19.65 19.74
CA ALA A 136 -56.94 21.02 20.20
C ALA A 136 -58.36 21.51 19.88
N THR A 137 -58.86 21.22 18.67
CA THR A 137 -60.23 21.55 18.24
C THR A 137 -61.26 20.80 19.10
N GLN A 138 -61.05 19.50 19.33
CA GLN A 138 -61.94 18.68 20.15
C GLN A 138 -61.97 19.17 21.61
N TYR A 139 -60.82 19.50 22.21
CA TYR A 139 -60.75 20.03 23.56
C TYR A 139 -61.44 21.38 23.70
N THR A 140 -61.25 22.29 22.73
CA THR A 140 -61.93 23.60 22.72
C THR A 140 -63.45 23.42 22.70
N ARG A 141 -63.95 22.52 21.83
CA ARG A 141 -65.38 22.22 21.74
C ARG A 141 -65.93 21.59 23.03
N LEU A 142 -65.17 20.72 23.69
CA LEU A 142 -65.55 20.13 24.98
C LEU A 142 -65.64 21.20 26.07
N GLU A 143 -64.67 22.11 26.15
CA GLU A 143 -64.69 23.23 27.10
C GLU A 143 -65.86 24.19 26.86
N GLU A 144 -66.22 24.47 25.60
CA GLU A 144 -67.41 25.25 25.27
C GLU A 144 -68.71 24.55 25.71
N LEU A 145 -68.85 23.25 25.44
CA LEU A 145 -70.02 22.48 25.87
C LEU A 145 -70.14 22.44 27.38
N LYS A 146 -69.02 22.26 28.09
CA LYS A 146 -68.94 22.32 29.55
C LYS A 146 -69.41 23.67 30.08
N LYS A 147 -68.90 24.79 29.53
CA LYS A 147 -69.36 26.15 29.91
C LYS A 147 -70.85 26.37 29.66
N ARG A 148 -71.40 25.86 28.55
CA ARG A 148 -72.85 25.94 28.27
C ARG A 148 -73.68 25.09 29.25
N LEU A 149 -73.17 23.92 29.64
CA LEU A 149 -73.84 23.07 30.64
C LEU A 149 -73.83 23.71 32.03
N GLU A 150 -72.74 24.38 32.39
CA GLU A 150 -72.62 25.15 33.63
C GLU A 150 -73.60 26.34 33.65
N SER A 151 -73.75 27.07 32.53
CA SER A 151 -74.67 28.22 32.45
C SER A 151 -76.15 27.82 32.45
N LEU A 152 -76.50 26.63 31.95
CA LEU A 152 -77.86 26.07 32.02
C LEU A 152 -78.23 25.54 33.42
N ASN A 153 -77.25 25.39 34.31
CA ASN A 153 -77.45 25.05 35.73
C ASN A 153 -77.05 26.22 36.66
N PRO A 154 -77.68 27.41 36.55
CA PRO A 154 -77.30 28.56 37.38
C PRO A 154 -77.57 28.32 38.89
N SER A 155 -78.42 27.34 39.23
CA SER A 155 -78.88 27.06 40.59
C SER A 155 -77.92 26.22 41.46
N ARG A 156 -76.71 25.89 40.99
CA ARG A 156 -75.70 25.19 41.83
C ARG A 156 -74.54 26.06 42.31
N ALA A 157 -74.53 27.36 41.99
CA ALA A 157 -73.50 28.27 42.50
C ALA A 157 -73.69 28.69 43.97
N SER A 158 -74.76 28.26 44.64
CA SER A 158 -74.96 28.55 46.06
C SER A 158 -75.67 27.41 46.79
N VAL A 159 -74.97 26.29 46.97
CA VAL A 159 -75.19 25.39 48.11
C VAL A 159 -73.84 24.77 48.49
N ASP A 160 -73.17 25.38 49.46
CA ASP A 160 -72.19 24.70 50.29
C ASP A 160 -72.97 23.72 51.19
N VAL A 161 -72.93 22.42 50.89
CA VAL A 161 -73.36 21.37 51.81
C VAL A 161 -72.32 20.26 51.79
N SER A 162 -71.44 20.31 52.79
CA SER A 162 -70.88 19.14 53.44
C SER A 162 -71.98 18.11 53.73
N GLY A 163 -71.78 16.85 53.33
CA GLY A 163 -72.52 15.74 53.94
C GLY A 163 -72.72 14.50 53.08
N VAL A 164 -71.86 13.49 53.31
CA VAL A 164 -72.21 12.06 53.54
C VAL A 164 -73.00 11.35 52.40
N ASN A 165 -72.42 10.49 51.55
CA ASN A 165 -71.79 9.15 51.73
C ASN A 165 -72.67 8.02 51.11
N THR A 166 -71.98 7.01 50.57
CA THR A 166 -72.37 5.58 50.52
C THR A 166 -72.84 4.96 49.18
N ILE A 167 -71.86 4.42 48.44
CA ILE A 167 -71.63 2.99 48.05
C ILE A 167 -72.80 2.19 47.43
N GLN A 168 -72.54 1.57 46.25
CA GLN A 168 -72.50 0.09 45.97
C GLN A 168 -72.32 -0.17 44.44
N HIS A 169 -71.16 -0.70 43.99
CA HIS A 169 -70.87 -2.08 43.50
C HIS A 169 -71.66 -2.51 42.23
N ALA A 170 -71.13 -3.12 41.16
CA ALA A 170 -70.08 -4.15 40.97
C ALA A 170 -69.52 -4.09 39.52
N THR A 171 -68.23 -4.28 39.24
CA THR A 171 -67.47 -5.53 38.95
C THR A 171 -67.81 -6.24 37.61
N THR A 172 -66.73 -6.69 36.95
CA THR A 172 -66.61 -7.48 35.69
C THR A 172 -66.52 -6.60 34.43
N THR A 173 -65.42 -6.53 33.68
CA THR A 173 -64.69 -7.65 33.07
C THR A 173 -63.23 -7.27 32.80
N SER A 174 -62.33 -8.13 33.29
CA SER A 174 -60.91 -8.27 32.96
C SER A 174 -60.73 -8.76 31.51
N VAL A 175 -59.62 -8.47 30.82
CA VAL A 175 -58.43 -9.33 30.59
C VAL A 175 -57.79 -8.81 29.27
N PRO A 176 -56.47 -8.90 28.94
CA PRO A 176 -55.24 -8.96 29.74
C PRO A 176 -54.12 -7.98 29.26
N HIS A 177 -53.23 -7.62 30.18
CA HIS A 177 -51.77 -7.71 29.93
C HIS A 177 -51.30 -9.02 30.60
N PRO A 178 -50.35 -9.80 30.05
CA PRO A 178 -48.92 -9.66 30.44
C PRO A 178 -47.92 -10.27 29.39
N PRO A 179 -46.66 -10.65 29.71
CA PRO A 179 -45.51 -9.81 30.13
C PRO A 179 -44.19 -10.07 29.34
N LEU A 180 -43.20 -9.20 29.62
CA LEU A 180 -41.72 -9.29 29.55
C LEU A 180 -41.03 -10.66 29.28
N LEU A 181 -39.88 -10.65 28.57
CA LEU A 181 -38.49 -10.73 29.13
C LEU A 181 -37.43 -11.14 28.06
N GLY A 182 -36.21 -10.57 28.15
CA GLY A 182 -34.93 -11.26 27.84
C GLY A 182 -34.48 -11.37 26.37
N SER A 183 -33.66 -10.46 25.85
CA SER A 183 -32.18 -10.46 25.89
C SER A 183 -31.47 -11.19 24.74
N SER A 184 -30.44 -10.49 24.21
CA SER A 184 -29.22 -11.02 23.56
C SER A 184 -29.25 -11.49 22.11
N LYS A 185 -28.45 -10.74 21.32
CA LYS A 185 -27.53 -11.21 20.25
C LYS A 185 -28.13 -11.53 18.88
N ASP A 186 -28.28 -10.49 18.06
CA ASP A 186 -28.22 -10.63 16.59
C ASP A 186 -27.50 -9.46 15.91
N LEU A 187 -26.36 -9.07 16.48
CA LEU A 187 -25.42 -8.15 15.81
C LEU A 187 -23.99 -8.72 15.82
N GLN A 188 -23.84 -10.00 15.43
CA GLN A 188 -22.53 -10.61 15.11
C GLN A 188 -22.56 -11.59 13.92
N SER A 189 -23.61 -11.58 13.08
CA SER A 189 -23.66 -12.51 11.92
C SER A 189 -23.33 -11.89 10.55
N LEU A 190 -22.86 -10.63 10.49
CA LEU A 190 -22.43 -10.00 9.23
C LEU A 190 -20.96 -9.55 9.22
N LYS A 191 -20.11 -10.26 9.98
CA LYS A 191 -18.64 -10.12 9.94
C LYS A 191 -17.92 -11.48 9.86
N ARG A 192 -18.52 -12.49 9.21
CA ARG A 192 -17.89 -13.82 9.04
C ARG A 192 -18.09 -14.47 7.66
N ARG A 193 -18.24 -13.68 6.60
CA ARG A 193 -18.18 -14.17 5.20
C ARG A 193 -17.04 -13.54 4.37
N GLU A 194 -15.93 -13.21 5.01
CA GLU A 194 -14.68 -12.90 4.29
C GLU A 194 -13.60 -13.98 4.41
N ASP A 195 -13.78 -15.01 5.25
CA ASP A 195 -12.82 -16.11 5.34
C ASP A 195 -13.51 -17.42 4.96
N HIS A 196 -13.55 -17.74 3.66
CA HIS A 196 -13.52 -19.11 3.07
C HIS A 196 -13.69 -19.02 1.55
N GLN A 197 -12.70 -18.40 0.88
CA GLN A 197 -12.43 -18.73 -0.52
C GLN A 197 -10.95 -18.53 -0.83
N THR A 198 -10.10 -19.30 -0.16
CA THR A 198 -8.75 -19.57 -0.59
C THR A 198 -8.45 -21.03 -0.28
N GLN A 199 -8.92 -21.94 -1.12
CA GLN A 199 -8.20 -23.16 -1.48
C GLN A 199 -8.99 -23.99 -2.49
N GLU A 200 -8.22 -24.64 -3.36
CA GLU A 200 -8.54 -25.70 -4.31
C GLU A 200 -8.81 -25.29 -5.77
N GLY A 201 -7.86 -25.72 -6.61
CA GLY A 201 -7.87 -25.57 -8.06
C GLY A 201 -6.49 -25.74 -8.67
N GLY A 202 -5.68 -26.67 -8.15
CA GLY A 202 -4.45 -27.16 -8.77
C GLY A 202 -4.58 -28.64 -9.07
N VAL A 203 -4.07 -29.04 -10.24
CA VAL A 203 -3.88 -30.40 -10.78
C VAL A 203 -5.13 -31.03 -11.41
N VAL A 204 -5.25 -31.00 -12.75
CA VAL A 204 -4.66 -31.98 -13.70
C VAL A 204 -4.31 -31.25 -15.00
#